data_AF-A0A5Y0S0Q0-F1
#
_entry.id   AF-A0A5Y0S0Q0-F1
#
_cell.length_a   1.000
_cell.length_b   1.000
_cell.length_c   1.000
_cell.angle_alpha   90.00
_cell.angle_beta   90.00
_cell.angle_gamma   90.00
#
_symmetry.space_group_name_H-M   'P 1'
#
loop_
_entity.id
_entity.type
_entity.pdbx_description
1 polymer ?
#
loop_
_entity_poly.entity_id
_entity_poly.type
_entity_poly.pdbx_seq_one_letter_code
_entity_poly.pdbx_strand_id
1 'polypeptide(L)' 'TTQETHLRAALDLALQSERLNEVRYRQGAVPVTFWLDAQEQRRQAELALLENRFSQYRNLTQIWLEFGGSPQ' A
#
# COMPACT_ATOMS: atom_id res chain seq x y z
N THR A 1 6.23 -7.96 -10.84
CA THR A 1 5.03 -8.79 -10.62
C THR A 1 3.80 -7.94 -10.89
N THR A 2 2.86 -8.39 -11.73
CA THR A 2 1.65 -7.63 -12.10
C THR A 2 0.85 -7.15 -10.88
N GLN A 3 0.78 -7.97 -9.82
CA GLN A 3 0.13 -7.61 -8.55
C GLN A 3 0.78 -6.38 -7.87
N GLU A 4 2.11 -6.31 -7.81
CA GLU A 4 2.79 -5.16 -7.20
C GLU A 4 2.53 -3.87 -7.98
N THR A 5 2.46 -3.94 -9.31
CA THR A 5 2.09 -2.80 -10.16
C THR A 5 0.68 -2.30 -9.82
N HIS A 6 -0.30 -3.21 -9.66
CA HIS A 6 -1.65 -2.82 -9.25
C HIS A 6 -1.70 -2.20 -7.85
N LEU A 7 -0.95 -2.75 -6.89
CA LEU A 7 -0.89 -2.22 -5.52
C LEU A 7 -0.25 -0.82 -5.48
N ARG A 8 0.79 -0.59 -6.27
CA ARG A 8 1.39 0.74 -6.43
C ARG A 8 0.41 1.72 -7.05
N ALA A 9 -0.28 1.35 -8.12
CA ALA A 9 -1.30 2.19 -8.74
C ALA A 9 -2.47 2.51 -7.78
N ALA A 10 -2.88 1.55 -6.95
CA ALA A 10 -3.90 1.77 -5.93
C ALA A 10 -3.43 2.76 -4.85
N LEU A 11 -2.17 2.64 -4.39
CA LEU A 11 -1.59 3.59 -3.45
C LEU A 11 -1.48 5.00 -4.04
N ASP A 12 -1.08 5.12 -5.31
CA ASP A 12 -0.99 6.41 -6.01
C ASP A 12 -2.36 7.09 -6.11
N LEU A 13 -3.41 6.32 -6.43
CA LEU A 13 -4.78 6.83 -6.48
C LEU A 13 -5.27 7.25 -5.09
N ALA A 14 -4.97 6.47 -4.05
CA ALA A 14 -5.35 6.79 -2.67
C ALA A 14 -4.66 8.07 -2.17
N LEU A 15 -3.38 8.28 -2.51
CA LEU A 15 -2.64 9.53 -2.25
C LEU A 15 -3.32 10.73 -2.91
N GLN A 16 -3.74 10.60 -4.17
CA GLN A 16 -4.46 11.67 -4.88
C GLN A 16 -5.82 11.96 -4.25
N SER A 17 -6.56 10.91 -3.86
CA SER A 17 -7.85 11.03 -3.17
C SER A 17 -7.71 11.75 -1.82
N GLU A 18 -6.70 11.39 -1.02
CA GLU A 18 -6.43 12.05 0.26
C GLU A 18 -6.15 13.55 0.05
N ARG A 19 -5.27 13.89 -0.90
CA ARG A 19 -4.93 15.28 -1.23
C ARG A 19 -6.15 16.08 -1.67
N LEU A 20 -7.02 15.51 -2.51
CA LEU A 20 -8.23 16.17 -2.98
C LEU A 20 -9.21 16.43 -1.83
N ASN A 21 -9.43 15.44 -0.96
CA ASN A 21 -10.35 15.57 0.18
C ASN A 21 -9.80 16.52 1.24
N GLU A 22 -8.47 16.56 1.44
CA GLU A 22 -7.81 17.55 2.30
C GLU A 22 -8.13 18.98 1.85
N VAL A 23 -7.94 19.28 0.55
CA VAL A 23 -8.23 20.62 -0.01
C VAL A 23 -9.70 20.98 0.15
N ARG A 24 -10.62 20.06 -0.19
CA ARG A 24 -12.06 20.28 -0.07
C ARG A 24 -12.48 20.54 1.38
N TYR A 25 -11.95 19.76 2.32
CA TYR A 25 -12.22 19.96 3.75
C TYR A 25 -11.71 21.32 4.23
N ARG A 26 -10.47 21.70 3.89
CA ARG A 26 -9.90 23.01 4.27
C ARG A 26 -10.67 24.19 3.69
N GLN A 27 -11.36 24.00 2.55
CA GLN A 27 -12.25 24.99 1.93
C GLN A 27 -13.69 24.94 2.46
N GLY A 28 -14.01 24.03 3.39
CA GLY A 28 -15.37 23.85 3.92
C GLY A 28 -16.35 23.19 2.95
N ALA A 29 -15.87 22.60 1.85
CA ALA A 29 -16.71 21.98 0.82
C ALA A 29 -17.20 20.57 1.20
N VAL A 30 -16.51 19.89 2.12
CA VAL A 30 -16.91 18.57 2.64
C VAL A 30 -16.63 18.48 4.16
N PRO A 31 -17.37 17.64 4.91
CA PRO A 31 -17.04 17.32 6.29
C PRO A 31 -15.65 16.69 6.44
N VAL A 32 -15.04 16.85 7.62
CA VAL A 32 -13.71 16.28 7.94
C VAL A 32 -13.63 14.76 7.74
N THR A 33 -14.77 14.06 7.90
CA THR A 33 -14.85 12.60 7.74
C THR A 33 -14.41 12.13 6.36
N PHE A 34 -14.68 12.90 5.30
CA PHE A 34 -14.21 12.56 3.94
C PHE A 34 -12.69 12.53 3.84
N TRP A 35 -11.99 13.42 4.55
CA TRP A 35 -10.52 13.39 4.59
C TRP A 35 -9.99 12.25 5.46
N LEU A 36 -10.66 11.93 6.57
CA LEU A 36 -10.30 10.79 7.42
C LEU A 36 -10.51 9.45 6.70
N ASP A 37 -11.59 9.30 5.95
CA ASP A 37 -11.88 8.10 5.15
C ASP A 37 -10.83 7.94 4.04
N ALA A 38 -10.44 9.03 3.38
CA ALA A 38 -9.39 8.99 2.37
C ALA A 38 -8.01 8.65 2.97
N GLN A 39 -7.70 9.14 4.17
CA GLN A 39 -6.50 8.76 4.93
C GLN A 39 -6.50 7.27 5.30
N GLU A 40 -7.64 6.72 5.73
CA GLU A 40 -7.79 5.29 6.00
C GLU A 40 -7.56 4.47 4.74
N GLN A 41 -8.17 4.85 3.61
CA GLN A 41 -7.97 4.18 2.33
C GLN A 41 -6.50 4.19 1.88
N ARG A 42 -5.78 5.31 2.05
CA ARG A 42 -4.35 5.38 1.76
C ARG A 42 -3.55 4.41 2.65
N ARG A 43 -3.82 4.39 3.96
CA ARG A 43 -3.13 3.48 4.89
C ARG A 43 -3.39 2.01 4.54
N GLN A 44 -4.60 1.65 4.13
CA GLN A 44 -4.92 0.30 3.69
C GLN A 44 -4.18 -0.09 2.40
N ALA A 45 -4.10 0.82 1.42
CA ALA A 45 -3.34 0.59 0.19
C ALA A 45 -1.82 0.43 0.46
N GLU A 46 -1.28 1.23 1.38
CA GLU A 46 0.11 1.13 1.83
C GLU A 46 0.38 -0.21 2.53
N LEU A 47 -0.51 -0.62 3.44
CA LEU A 47 -0.42 -1.91 4.12
C LEU A 47 -0.42 -3.07 3.12
N ALA A 48 -1.33 -3.07 2.15
CA ALA A 48 -1.41 -4.12 1.13
C ALA A 48 -0.13 -4.22 0.27
N LEU A 49 0.49 -3.09 -0.07
CA LEU A 49 1.77 -3.08 -0.77
C LEU A 49 2.92 -3.65 0.09
N LEU A 50 2.95 -3.29 1.38
CA LEU A 50 3.94 -3.80 2.33
C LEU A 50 3.78 -5.30 2.56
N GLU A 51 2.55 -5.77 2.75
CA GLU A 51 2.24 -7.20 2.88
C GLU A 51 2.68 -7.99 1.66
N ASN A 52 2.40 -7.48 0.45
CA ASN A 52 2.85 -8.13 -0.78
C ASN A 52 4.38 -8.25 -0.84
N ARG A 53 5.12 -7.18 -0.52
CA ARG A 53 6.59 -7.21 -0.49
C ARG A 53 7.12 -8.16 0.58
N PHE A 54 6.52 -8.18 1.76
CA PHE A 54 6.87 -9.12 2.81
C PHE A 54 6.68 -10.57 2.36
N SER A 55 5.56 -10.89 1.71
CA SER A 55 5.32 -12.21 1.12
C SER A 55 6.36 -12.56 0.04
N GLN A 56 6.75 -11.61 -0.82
CA GLN A 56 7.80 -11.84 -1.81
C GLN A 56 9.14 -12.21 -1.14
N TYR A 57 9.54 -11.49 -0.09
CA TYR A 57 10.77 -11.81 0.67
C TYR A 57 10.69 -13.16 1.36
N ARG A 58 9.56 -13.47 2.01
CA ARG A 58 9.35 -14.77 2.64
C ARG A 58 9.47 -15.92 1.64
N ASN A 59 8.83 -15.77 0.47
CA ASN A 59 8.91 -16.76 -0.60
C ASN A 59 10.35 -16.93 -1.10
N LEU A 60 11.08 -15.83 -1.27
CA LEU A 60 12.50 -15.87 -1.64
C LEU A 60 13.30 -16.65 -0.58
N THR A 61 13.16 -16.34 0.71
CA THR A 61 13.86 -17.06 1.78
C THR A 61 13.54 -18.55 1.83
N GLN A 62 12.29 -18.93 1.56
CA GLN A 62 11.87 -20.34 1.52
C GLN A 62 12.55 -21.07 0.36
N ILE A 63 12.57 -20.47 -0.83
CA ILE A 63 13.28 -20.99 -2.00
C ILE A 63 14.77 -21.18 -1.66
N TRP A 64 15.43 -20.19 -1.06
CA TRP A 64 16.83 -20.31 -0.65
C TRP A 64 17.08 -21.47 0.33
N LEU A 65 16.16 -21.72 1.28
CA LEU A 65 16.27 -22.81 2.22
C LEU A 65 16.07 -24.18 1.55
N GLU A 66 15.07 -24.30 0.68
CA GLU A 66 14.71 -25.54 -0.04
C GLU A 66 15.78 -25.99 -1.03
N PHE A 67 16.49 -25.06 -1.68
CA PHE A 67 17.63 -25.37 -2.54
C PHE A 67 18.94 -25.62 -1.78
N GLY A 68 18.80 -26.02 -0.51
CA GLY A 68 19.88 -26.53 0.31
C GLY A 68 20.66 -25.41 0.95
N GLY A 69 20.03 -24.64 1.85
CA GLY A 69 20.71 -23.66 2.71
C GLY A 69 22.04 -24.20 3.23
N SER A 70 23.14 -23.87 2.55
CA SER A 70 24.45 -24.46 2.78
C SER A 70 25.47 -23.34 2.90
N PRO A 71 25.68 -22.80 4.11
CA PRO A 71 27.04 -22.57 4.53
C PRO A 71 27.71 -23.96 4.61
N GLN A 72 28.76 -24.17 3.83
CA GLN A 72 29.84 -25.05 4.31
C GLN A 72 30.43 -24.45 5.59
#